data_AF-A0A7X4FC65-F1
#
_entry.id   AF-A0A7X4FC65-F1
#
_cell.length_a   1.000
_cell.length_b   1.000
_cell.length_c   1.000
_cell.angle_alpha   90.00
_cell.angle_beta   90.00
_cell.angle_gamma   90.00
#
_symmetry.space_group_name_H-M   'P 1'
#
loop_
_entity.id
_entity.type
_entity.pdbx_description
1 polymer ?
#
loop_
_entity_poly.entity_id
_entity_poly.type
_entity_poly.pdbx_seq_one_letter_code
_entity_poly.pdbx_strand_id
1 'polypeptide(L)' 'MHQDKSDPVDIYEETLKFSRIGNRAVKRAQEENRKKGIPNVYDFNGHLYYELPNGKLTTEDPYPLSRETDSDEEKC' A
#
# COMPACT_ATOMS: atom_id res chain seq x y z
N MET A 1 -31.39 -11.93 19.22
CA MET A 1 -30.27 -11.84 18.26
C MET A 1 -30.85 -12.16 16.89
N HIS A 2 -30.99 -11.16 16.02
CA HIS A 2 -31.42 -11.38 14.63
C HIS A 2 -30.20 -11.89 13.86
N GLN A 3 -30.20 -13.16 13.47
CA GLN A 3 -29.29 -13.63 12.44
C GLN A 3 -29.90 -13.24 11.10
N ASP A 4 -29.32 -12.22 10.47
CA ASP A 4 -29.63 -11.86 9.09
C ASP A 4 -29.07 -12.96 8.20
N LYS A 5 -29.96 -13.71 7.54
CA LYS A 5 -29.59 -14.81 6.65
C LYS A 5 -29.45 -14.24 5.25
N SER A 6 -28.35 -13.56 4.96
CA SER A 6 -27.97 -13.31 3.57
C SER A 6 -27.58 -14.64 2.92
N ASP A 7 -28.17 -14.94 1.78
CA ASP A 7 -27.88 -16.15 1.00
C ASP A 7 -26.39 -16.14 0.60
N PRO A 8 -25.61 -17.23 0.74
CA PRO A 8 -24.17 -17.21 0.47
C PRO A 8 -23.79 -16.69 -0.93
N VAL A 9 -24.71 -16.81 -1.90
CA VAL A 9 -24.56 -16.28 -3.27
C VAL A 9 -24.54 -14.74 -3.27
N ASP A 10 -25.36 -14.10 -2.43
CA ASP A 10 -25.48 -12.64 -2.35
C ASP A 10 -24.20 -12.01 -1.78
N ILE A 11 -23.64 -12.60 -0.72
CA ILE A 11 -22.37 -12.16 -0.14
C ILE A 11 -21.24 -12.25 -1.19
N TYR A 12 -21.22 -13.31 -2.01
CA TYR A 12 -20.20 -13.45 -3.05
C TYR A 12 -20.33 -12.39 -4.14
N GLU A 13 -21.53 -12.09 -4.61
CA GLU A 13 -21.73 -11.02 -5.59
C GLU A 13 -21.37 -9.64 -5.04
N GLU A 14 -21.74 -9.37 -3.80
CA GLU A 14 -21.47 -8.10 -3.14
C GLU A 14 -19.96 -7.89 -2.92
N THR A 15 -19.26 -8.92 -2.42
CA THR A 15 -17.79 -8.88 -2.27
C THR A 15 -17.07 -8.68 -3.60
N LEU A 16 -17.56 -9.29 -4.70
CA LEU A 16 -17.03 -9.02 -6.04
C LEU A 16 -17.25 -7.57 -6.48
N LYS A 17 -18.43 -7.00 -6.20
CA LYS A 17 -18.71 -5.58 -6.51
C LYS A 17 -17.75 -4.66 -5.77
N PHE A 18 -17.58 -4.84 -4.47
CA PHE A 18 -16.63 -4.05 -3.68
C PHE A 18 -15.18 -4.23 -4.14
N SER A 19 -14.76 -5.45 -4.42
CA SER A 19 -13.41 -5.75 -4.93
C SER A 19 -13.14 -5.04 -6.26
N ARG A 20 -14.13 -4.99 -7.17
CA ARG A 20 -14.00 -4.26 -8.45
C ARG A 20 -13.83 -2.77 -8.24
N ILE A 21 -14.58 -2.17 -7.32
CA ILE A 21 -14.47 -0.75 -6.98
C ILE A 21 -13.09 -0.45 -6.37
N GLY A 22 -12.66 -1.25 -5.40
CA GLY A 22 -11.36 -1.13 -4.75
C GLY A 22 -10.21 -1.25 -5.75
N ASN A 23 -10.23 -2.28 -6.61
CA ASN A 23 -9.22 -2.48 -7.65
C ASN A 23 -9.13 -1.29 -8.61
N ARG A 24 -10.27 -0.69 -8.97
CA ARG A 24 -10.29 0.51 -9.82
C ARG A 24 -9.67 1.72 -9.12
N ALA A 25 -9.97 1.90 -7.83
CA ALA A 25 -9.42 3.01 -7.04
C ALA A 25 -7.90 2.86 -6.86
N VAL A 26 -7.42 1.67 -6.51
CA VAL A 26 -5.99 1.36 -6.37
C VAL A 26 -5.23 1.63 -7.66
N LYS A 27 -5.73 1.14 -8.81
CA LYS A 27 -5.08 1.39 -10.11
C LYS A 27 -4.94 2.88 -10.43
N ARG A 28 -5.98 3.67 -10.17
CA ARG A 28 -5.94 5.13 -10.36
C ARG A 28 -4.89 5.79 -9.47
N ALA A 29 -4.86 5.45 -8.18
CA ALA A 29 -3.86 5.97 -7.25
C ALA A 29 -2.43 5.63 -7.70
N GLN A 30 -2.21 4.38 -8.14
CA GLN A 30 -0.91 3.95 -8.65
C GLN A 30 -0.47 4.70 -9.91
N GLU A 31 -1.40 4.96 -10.84
CA GLU A 31 -1.13 5.77 -12.03
C GLU A 31 -0.80 7.22 -11.67
N GLU A 32 -1.50 7.81 -10.71
CA GLU A 32 -1.20 9.16 -10.22
C GLU A 32 0.17 9.23 -9.53
N ASN A 33 0.52 8.24 -8.73
CA ASN A 33 1.83 8.14 -8.09
C ASN A 33 2.95 8.10 -9.14
N ARG A 34 2.82 7.26 -10.18
CA ARG A 34 3.77 7.21 -11.31
C ARG A 34 3.92 8.57 -11.99
N LYS A 35 2.81 9.27 -12.26
CA LYS A 35 2.82 10.62 -12.86
C LYS A 35 3.50 11.67 -11.97
N LYS A 36 3.39 11.52 -10.65
CA LYS A 36 3.98 12.44 -9.66
C LYS A 36 5.41 12.06 -9.26
N GLY A 37 5.96 10.96 -9.78
CA GLY A 37 7.29 10.49 -9.38
C GLY A 37 7.32 9.88 -7.96
N ILE A 38 6.17 9.46 -7.43
CA ILE A 38 6.04 8.83 -6.11
C ILE A 38 6.05 7.31 -6.30
N PRO A 39 6.90 6.55 -5.57
CA PRO A 39 6.88 5.10 -5.61
C PRO A 39 5.56 4.49 -5.10
N ASN A 40 5.10 3.40 -5.71
CA ASN A 40 4.02 2.58 -5.14
C ASN A 40 4.60 1.59 -4.15
N VAL A 41 3.96 1.46 -2.97
CA VAL A 41 4.39 0.55 -1.92
C VAL A 41 3.44 -0.64 -1.82
N TYR A 42 4.01 -1.83 -1.74
CA TYR A 42 3.29 -3.09 -1.60
C TYR A 42 3.83 -3.85 -0.40
N ASP A 43 2.95 -4.43 0.41
CA ASP A 43 3.31 -5.48 1.35
C ASP A 43 2.98 -6.83 0.71
N PHE A 44 3.99 -7.67 0.59
CA PHE A 44 3.80 -9.06 0.19
C PHE A 44 4.50 -9.97 1.20
N ASN A 45 3.71 -10.76 1.93
CA ASN A 45 4.17 -11.67 2.99
C ASN A 45 4.99 -10.98 4.09
N GLY A 46 4.66 -9.74 4.46
CA GLY A 46 5.37 -8.97 5.48
C GLY A 46 6.66 -8.31 4.97
N HIS A 47 6.91 -8.34 3.66
CA HIS A 47 8.02 -7.64 3.03
C HIS A 47 7.50 -6.47 2.20
N LEU A 48 8.12 -5.30 2.39
CA LEU A 48 7.81 -4.11 1.63
C LEU A 48 8.56 -4.10 0.29
N TYR A 49 7.81 -3.81 -0.77
CA TYR A 49 8.31 -3.63 -2.12
C TYR A 49 7.89 -2.26 -2.63
N TYR A 50 8.84 -1.56 -3.23
CA TYR A 50 8.67 -0.23 -3.79
C TYR A 50 8.80 -0.32 -5.30
N GLU A 51 7.73 0.00 -6.03
CA GLU A 51 7.77 0.23 -7.48
C GLU A 51 8.13 1.69 -7.71
N LEU A 52 9.36 1.94 -8.13
CA LEU A 52 9.85 3.26 -8.49
C LEU A 52 9.11 3.79 -9.72
N PRO A 53 9.10 5.13 -9.96
CA PRO A 53 8.41 5.72 -11.12
C PRO A 53 8.90 5.22 -12.49
N ASN A 54 10.13 4.70 -12.56
CA ASN A 54 10.69 4.07 -13.76
C ASN A 54 10.24 2.60 -13.97
N GLY A 55 9.38 2.08 -13.09
CA GLY A 55 8.87 0.70 -13.12
C GLY A 55 9.78 -0.33 -12.44
N LYS A 56 10.94 0.05 -11.90
CA LYS A 56 11.82 -0.86 -11.16
C LYS A 56 11.22 -1.18 -9.79
N LEU A 57 11.16 -2.47 -9.45
CA LEU A 57 10.85 -2.93 -8.10
C LEU A 57 12.13 -3.01 -7.25
N THR A 58 12.06 -2.56 -6.01
CA THR A 58 13.13 -2.64 -5.02
C THR A 58 12.57 -2.92 -3.63
N THR A 59 13.39 -3.50 -2.74
CA THR A 59 13.10 -3.63 -1.30
C THR A 59 13.83 -2.57 -0.47
N GLU A 60 14.66 -1.76 -1.11
CA GLU A 60 15.33 -0.62 -0.48
C GLU A 60 14.35 0.54 -0.33
N ASP A 61 14.20 1.07 0.89
CA ASP A 61 13.34 2.20 1.16
C ASP A 61 13.88 3.47 0.46
N PRO A 62 13.12 4.08 -0.47
CA PRO A 62 13.52 5.31 -1.14
C PRO A 62 13.44 6.56 -0.24
N TYR A 63 12.80 6.46 0.94
CA TYR A 63 12.66 7.54 1.91
C TYR A 63 13.16 7.12 3.29
N PRO A 64 14.46 6.78 3.43
CA PRO A 64 15.00 6.43 4.73
C PRO A 64 14.82 7.64 5.65
N LEU A 65 14.20 7.41 6.80
CA LEU A 65 14.25 8.39 7.88
C LEU A 65 15.74 8.60 8.18
N SER A 66 16.25 9.81 7.94
CA SER A 66 17.57 10.17 8.43
C SER A 66 17.51 9.96 9.93
N ARG A 67 18.28 9.00 10.46
CA ARG A 67 18.62 9.04 11.87
C ARG A 67 19.39 10.35 12.03
N GLU A 68 18.74 11.37 12.59
CA GLU A 68 19.50 12.38 13.29
C GLU A 68 20.31 11.59 14.30
N THR A 69 21.61 11.52 14.06
CA THR A 69 22.53 11.02 15.08
C THR A 69 22.47 12.09 16.14
N ASP A 70 21.78 11.79 17.24
CA ASP A 70 21.89 12.52 18.50
C ASP A 70 23.37 12.47 18.90
N SER A 71 24.16 13.38 18.35
CA SER A 71 25.60 13.53 18.54
C SER A 71 25.89 14.59 19.60
N ASP A 72 25.00 14.69 20.59
CA ASP A 72 25.09 15.64 21.70
C ASP A 72 25.23 14.95 23.07
N GLU A 73 25.71 13.70 23.13
CA GLU A 73 26.19 13.08 24.39
C GLU A 73 27.71 12.83 24.36
N GLU A 74 28.49 13.85 24.03
CA GLU A 74 29.87 13.94 24.51
C GLU A 74 30.28 15.38 24.80
N LYS A 75 29.97 15.84 26.01
CA LYS A 75 30.73 16.90 26.68
C LYS A 75 30.73 16.66 28.20
N CYS A 76 31.83 16.03 28.62
CA CYS A 76 32.52 16.07 29.93
C CYS A 76 31.71 16.47 31.18
#